data_AF-A0A957S6K7-F1
#
_entry.id   AF-A0A957S6K7-F1
#
_cell.length_a   1.000
_cell.length_b   1.000
_cell.length_c   1.000
_cell.angle_alpha   90.00
_cell.angle_beta   90.00
_cell.angle_gamma   90.00
#
_symmetry.space_group_name_H-M   'P 1'
#
loop_
_entity.id
_entity.type
_entity.pdbx_description
1 polymer ?
#
loop_
_entity_poly.entity_id
_entity_poly.type
_entity_poly.pdbx_seq_one_letter_code
_entity_poly.pdbx_strand_id
1 'polypeptide(L)'
;MNIILTAEIESALVAEAQKRSVAPEALALGVLHDRFVADYGQNETDGTGTLADFLAPYIGTFHSGDQQTQPAELTESNDADYVQYLLEKWRRGKL
;
A
#
# COMPACT_ATOMS: atom_id res chain seq x y z
N MET A 1 11.93 28.23 -6.08
CA MET A 1 13.13 27.61 -6.69
C MET A 1 13.11 27.97 -8.16
N ASN A 2 14.24 28.40 -8.74
CA ASN A 2 14.33 28.72 -10.16
C ASN A 2 15.32 27.75 -10.83
N ILE A 3 14.87 26.99 -11.83
CA ILE A 3 15.70 26.05 -12.57
C ILE A 3 15.90 26.63 -13.96
N ILE A 4 17.16 26.89 -14.33
CA ILE A 4 17.51 27.40 -15.65
C ILE A 4 17.72 26.19 -16.57
N LEU A 5 16.90 26.09 -17.62
CA LEU A 5 17.01 25.06 -18.63
C LEU A 5 17.86 25.55 -19.81
N THR A 6 18.46 24.62 -20.55
CA THR A 6 19.00 24.96 -21.87
C THR A 6 17.85 25.21 -22.85
N ALA A 7 18.07 26.05 -23.86
CA ALA A 7 17.05 26.40 -24.84
C ALA A 7 16.45 25.16 -25.55
N GLU A 8 17.28 24.15 -25.80
CA GLU A 8 16.84 22.87 -26.37
C GLU A 8 15.82 22.16 -25.47
N ILE A 9 16.14 22.00 -24.19
CA ILE A 9 15.27 21.29 -23.23
C ILE A 9 13.98 22.08 -22.98
N GLU A 10 14.08 23.41 -22.87
CA GLU A 10 12.91 24.29 -22.73
C GLU A 10 11.95 24.12 -23.91
N SER A 11 12.48 24.15 -25.14
CA SER A 11 11.66 23.98 -26.35
C SER A 11 10.97 22.61 -26.41
N ALA A 12 11.68 21.54 -26.02
CA ALA A 12 11.14 20.19 -25.98
C ALA A 12 10.05 20.04 -24.91
N LEU A 13 10.27 20.64 -23.72
CA LEU A 13 9.30 20.62 -22.63
C LEU A 13 8.01 21.34 -23.02
N VAL A 14 8.12 22.54 -23.62
CA VAL A 14 6.96 23.32 -24.07
C VAL A 14 6.18 22.57 -25.15
N ALA A 15 6.87 21.99 -26.14
CA ALA A 15 6.22 21.23 -27.20
C ALA A 15 5.45 20.01 -26.64
N GLU A 16 6.03 19.30 -25.68
CA GLU A 16 5.39 18.14 -25.06
C GLU A 16 4.23 18.54 -24.15
N ALA A 17 4.37 19.62 -23.39
CA ALA A 17 3.31 20.18 -22.55
C ALA A 17 2.10 20.60 -23.40
N GLN A 18 2.35 21.23 -24.55
CA GLN A 18 1.31 21.62 -25.50
C GLN A 18 0.56 20.41 -26.07
N LYS A 19 1.26 19.34 -26.47
CA LYS A 19 0.60 18.10 -26.94
C LYS A 19 -0.33 17.50 -25.88
N ARG A 20 0.06 17.62 -24.61
CA ARG A 20 -0.71 17.09 -23.47
C ARG A 20 -1.75 18.08 -22.94
N SER A 21 -1.79 19.31 -23.47
CA SER A 21 -2.65 20.39 -22.98
C SER A 21 -2.44 20.71 -21.49
N VAL A 22 -1.19 20.64 -21.02
CA VAL A 22 -0.80 20.92 -19.63
C VAL A 22 0.23 22.06 -19.62
N ALA A 23 0.36 22.76 -18.49
CA ALA A 23 1.41 23.73 -18.28
C ALA A 23 2.81 23.05 -18.24
N PRO A 24 3.85 23.64 -18.85
CA PRO A 24 5.22 23.09 -18.83
C PRO A 24 5.74 22.80 -17.42
N GLU A 25 5.43 23.67 -16.46
CA GLU A 25 5.85 23.56 -15.08
C GLU A 25 5.18 22.37 -14.38
N ALA A 26 3.88 22.17 -14.64
CA ALA A 26 3.14 21.04 -14.07
C ALA A 26 3.65 19.70 -14.65
N LEU A 27 3.99 19.67 -15.94
CA LEU A 27 4.60 18.50 -16.57
C LEU A 27 5.98 18.21 -15.95
N ALA A 28 6.83 19.22 -15.82
CA ALA A 28 8.16 19.08 -15.23
C ALA A 28 8.08 18.60 -13.77
N LEU A 29 7.19 19.19 -12.97
CA LEU A 29 6.96 18.78 -11.59
C LEU A 29 6.46 17.33 -11.48
N GLY A 30 5.54 16.92 -12.36
CA GLY A 30 5.05 15.53 -12.40
C GLY A 30 6.19 14.54 -12.65
N VAL A 31 7.03 14.81 -13.66
CA VAL A 31 8.18 13.95 -13.97
C VAL A 31 9.17 13.90 -12.81
N LEU A 32 9.46 15.03 -12.16
CA LEU A 32 10.36 15.06 -11.00
C LEU A 32 9.77 14.30 -9.81
N HIS A 33 8.47 14.45 -9.55
CA HIS A 33 7.78 13.71 -8.51
C HIS A 33 7.85 12.21 -8.77
N ASP A 34 7.50 11.76 -9.97
CA ASP A 34 7.48 10.33 -10.29
C ASP A 34 8.88 9.71 -10.23
N ARG A 35 9.91 10.46 -10.63
CA ARG A 35 11.29 9.95 -10.68
C ARG A 35 12.02 9.98 -9.33
N PHE A 36 11.72 10.96 -8.48
CA PHE A 36 12.51 11.22 -7.27
C PHE A 36 11.70 11.15 -5.98
N VAL A 37 10.38 11.06 -6.04
CA VAL A 37 9.51 10.99 -4.85
C VAL A 37 8.75 9.67 -4.83
N ALA A 38 8.20 9.21 -5.97
CA ALA A 38 7.49 7.94 -6.03
C ALA A 38 8.41 6.72 -5.82
N ASP A 39 9.65 6.76 -6.32
CA ASP A 39 10.65 5.69 -6.11
C ASP A 39 11.18 5.59 -4.68
N TYR A 40 11.03 6.65 -3.85
CA TYR A 40 11.42 6.58 -2.44
C TYR A 40 10.49 5.70 -1.60
N GLY A 41 9.28 5.40 -2.08
CA GLY A 41 8.34 4.51 -1.38
C GLY A 41 8.57 3.02 -1.62
N GLN A 42 9.39 2.64 -2.61
CA GLN A 42 9.56 1.24 -3.02
C GLN A 42 10.90 0.61 -2.59
N ASN A 43 11.82 1.37 -2.01
CA ASN A 43 13.17 0.90 -1.67
C ASN A 43 13.37 0.45 -0.20
N GLU A 44 12.32 0.27 0.60
CA GLU A 44 12.46 -0.20 2.00
C GLU A 44 11.89 -1.59 2.29
N THR A 45 11.77 -2.48 1.30
CA THR A 45 11.61 -3.92 1.60
C THR A 45 12.52 -4.77 0.73
N ASP A 46 13.83 -4.62 0.94
CA ASP A 46 14.76 -5.75 0.83
C ASP A 46 14.40 -6.76 1.95
N GLY A 47 13.33 -7.49 1.71
CA GLY A 47 12.82 -8.51 2.59
C GLY A 47 12.35 -9.66 1.74
N THR A 48 13.19 -10.67 1.61
CA THR A 48 12.84 -12.04 1.22
C THR A 48 11.87 -12.63 2.24
N GLY A 49 10.69 -12.04 2.34
CA GLY A 49 9.62 -12.39 3.26
C GLY A 49 8.37 -12.64 2.44
N THR A 50 7.70 -13.74 2.73
CA THR A 50 6.40 -14.06 2.18
C THR A 50 5.37 -13.01 2.61
N LEU A 51 4.23 -12.95 1.94
CA LEU A 51 3.08 -12.11 2.36
C LEU A 51 2.71 -12.33 3.84
N ALA A 52 2.96 -13.53 4.37
CA ALA A 52 2.76 -13.85 5.78
C ALA A 52 3.73 -13.10 6.71
N ASP A 53 4.98 -12.88 6.29
CA ASP A 53 5.98 -12.14 7.07
C ASP A 53 5.65 -10.64 7.13
N PHE A 54 5.12 -10.09 6.04
CA PHE A 54 4.63 -8.71 6.00
C PHE A 54 3.42 -8.49 6.92
N LEU A 55 2.53 -9.49 7.00
CA LEU A 55 1.31 -9.40 7.80
C LEU A 55 1.52 -9.82 9.26
N ALA A 56 2.64 -10.45 9.61
CA ALA A 56 2.95 -10.90 10.97
C ALA A 56 2.82 -9.82 12.08
N PRO A 57 3.25 -8.55 11.89
CA PRO A 57 3.05 -7.52 12.91
C PRO A 57 1.62 -6.95 12.97
N TYR A 58 0.80 -7.18 11.93
CA TYR A 58 -0.59 -6.71 11.85
C TYR A 58 -1.61 -7.79 12.23
N ILE A 59 -1.22 -9.06 12.15
CA ILE A 59 -2.02 -10.21 12.58
C ILE A 59 -1.62 -10.51 14.03
N GLY A 60 -2.40 -9.96 14.96
CA GLY A 60 -2.28 -10.30 16.37
C GLY A 60 -2.35 -11.83 16.54
N THR A 61 -1.24 -12.43 16.99
CA THR A 61 -1.21 -13.83 17.34
C THR A 61 -2.03 -14.01 18.62
N PHE A 62 -3.25 -14.54 18.48
CA PHE A 62 -4.02 -15.00 19.63
C PHE A 62 -3.26 -16.15 20.30
N HIS A 63 -2.45 -15.81 21.30
CA HIS A 63 -1.85 -16.77 22.20
C HIS A 63 -3.00 -17.32 23.06
N SER A 64 -3.41 -18.58 22.83
CA SER A 64 -4.40 -19.29 23.64
C SER A 64 -3.87 -19.67 25.04
N GLY A 65 -3.12 -18.79 25.69
CA GLY A 65 -2.40 -19.07 26.92
C GLY A 65 -2.49 -17.99 27.99
N ASP A 66 -3.21 -16.88 27.80
CA ASP A 66 -3.36 -15.88 28.86
C ASP A 66 -4.82 -15.69 29.27
N GLN A 67 -5.03 -16.04 30.53
CA GLN A 67 -6.26 -15.99 31.28
C GLN A 67 -6.30 -14.63 32.00
N GLN A 68 -7.38 -13.86 31.76
CA GLN A 68 -7.77 -12.60 32.47
C GLN A 68 -6.92 -11.35 32.12
N THR A 69 -7.44 -10.14 31.93
CA THR A 69 -8.67 -9.51 32.44
C THR A 69 -9.05 -8.31 31.56
N GLN A 70 -10.35 -8.18 31.28
CA GLN A 70 -11.13 -7.03 30.79
C GLN A 70 -11.47 -6.96 29.30
N PRO A 71 -12.77 -6.74 28.98
CA PRO A 71 -13.32 -6.91 27.65
C PRO A 71 -13.32 -5.57 26.90
N ALA A 72 -12.72 -5.52 25.72
CA ALA A 72 -13.22 -4.63 24.69
C ALA A 72 -14.49 -5.30 24.14
N GLU A 73 -15.63 -4.63 24.27
CA GLU A 73 -16.95 -5.10 23.85
C GLU A 73 -16.93 -5.56 22.39
N LEU A 74 -16.70 -6.85 22.18
CA LEU A 74 -17.07 -7.54 20.96
C LEU A 74 -18.55 -7.84 21.09
N THR A 75 -19.33 -6.93 20.52
CA THR A 75 -20.77 -7.04 20.32
C THR A 75 -21.13 -8.46 19.87
N GLU A 76 -22.00 -9.08 20.66
CA GLU A 76 -22.64 -10.37 20.43
C GLU A 76 -23.10 -10.52 18.97
N SER A 77 -22.52 -11.46 18.26
CA SER A 77 -23.27 -12.28 17.31
C SER A 77 -22.86 -13.72 17.53
N ASN A 78 -23.61 -14.35 18.44
CA ASN A 78 -23.49 -15.74 18.84
C ASN A 78 -24.08 -16.65 17.75
N ASP A 79 -23.57 -16.55 16.52
CA ASP A 79 -24.00 -17.44 15.44
C ASP A 79 -23.07 -18.66 15.39
N ALA A 80 -23.46 -19.70 16.12
CA ALA A 80 -22.86 -21.03 16.05
C ALA A 80 -22.76 -21.55 14.58
N ASP A 81 -23.63 -21.04 13.71
CA ASP A 81 -23.64 -21.30 12.28
C ASP A 81 -22.40 -20.75 11.56
N TYR A 82 -21.85 -19.61 12.02
CA TYR A 82 -20.63 -19.03 11.45
C TYR A 82 -19.40 -19.88 11.77
N VAL A 83 -19.32 -20.41 12.99
CA VAL A 83 -18.24 -21.31 13.42
C VAL A 83 -18.32 -22.65 12.67
N GLN A 84 -19.52 -23.18 12.48
CA GLN A 84 -19.71 -24.39 11.65
C GLN A 84 -19.34 -24.15 10.17
N TYR A 85 -19.72 -23.01 9.61
CA TYR A 85 -19.39 -22.66 8.23
C TYR A 85 -17.87 -22.55 7.99
N LEU A 86 -17.14 -21.97 8.95
CA LEU A 86 -15.67 -21.91 8.92
C LEU A 86 -15.03 -23.30 9.00
N LEU A 87 -15.53 -24.17 9.88
CA LEU A 87 -15.06 -25.55 10.00
C LEU A 87 -15.29 -26.36 8.72
N GLU A 88 -16.43 -26.15 8.07
CA GLU A 88 -16.75 -26.86 6.81
C GLU A 88 -15.86 -26.39 5.65
N LYS A 89 -15.57 -25.08 5.57
CA LYS A 89 -14.62 -24.54 4.59
C LYS A 89 -13.20 -25.08 4.78
N TRP A 90 -12.74 -25.16 6.03
CA TRP A 90 -11.43 -25.72 6.36
C TRP A 90 -11.31 -27.18 5.93
N ARG A 91 -12.35 -27.98 6.21
CA ARG A 91 -12.40 -29.39 5.83
C ARG A 91 -12.41 -29.63 4.32
N ARG A 92 -12.88 -28.65 3.53
CA ARG A 92 -12.90 -28.70 2.05
C ARG A 92 -11.62 -28.17 1.40
N GLY A 93 -10.61 -27.74 2.18
CA GLY A 93 -9.31 -27.30 1.67
C GLY A 93 -9.37 -26.06 0.77
N LYS A 94 -10.38 -25.20 0.94
CA LYS A 94 -10.56 -23.95 0.17
C LYS A 94 -10.51 -22.72 1.08
N LEU A 95 -9.42 -22.63 1.84
CA LEU A 95 -8.99 -21.39 2.48
C LEU A 95 -7.96 -20.71 1.60
#